data_AF-A0A496VKA0-F1
#
_entry.id   AF-A0A496VKA0-F1
#
_cell.length_a   1.000
_cell.length_b   1.000
_cell.length_c   1.000
_cell.angle_alpha   90.00
_cell.angle_beta   90.00
_cell.angle_gamma   90.00
#
_symmetry.space_group_name_H-M   'P 1'
#
loop_
_entity.id
_entity.type
_entity.pdbx_description
1 polymer ?
#
loop_
_entity_poly.entity_id
_entity_poly.type
_entity_poly.pdbx_seq_one_letter_code
_entity_poly.pdbx_strand_id
1 'polypeptide(L)'
;MSVNVDNAKKALDSIIKKSRVHLYKPIQIAEILYHHRTNPQLNIKLSDLETYRNPSKKWRDIICMQFLGRISTSSAKFQDNLFEENAIPPHVLKILGNENQKSGVVEAYIYKAFEDKHLQLESALNYCLKSNKDTFDIKEFLGQFWEQPGLKRSLDKIFEIVVYSLFEVLTTAIDVKVDIYYNNENLNILKEFSSFAEKVLNLNSKNNRKTLDAHFNRVGVTNAADRGLDMYANFGSVVQIKHLSLDEELAENVVTSVTSDKIIIVCKDSEESIINSLLTQIGWRSRIQAIITIDELVEWYEKALKGKYSNILGERIISTLSTEIKTEFPSVGNDDFQKFKEQRDYQKMSSE
;
A
#
# COMPACT_ATOMS: atom_id res chain seq x y z
N MET A 1 15.86 -34.76 -2.50
CA MET A 1 14.54 -35.21 -2.02
C MET A 1 13.54 -34.93 -3.13
N SER A 2 12.78 -35.93 -3.61
CA SER A 2 11.75 -35.70 -4.62
C SER A 2 10.68 -34.77 -4.06
N VAL A 3 10.44 -33.64 -4.71
CA VAL A 3 9.33 -32.75 -4.37
C VAL A 3 8.02 -33.52 -4.59
N ASN A 4 7.20 -33.67 -3.55
CA ASN A 4 5.87 -34.26 -3.61
C ASN A 4 4.79 -33.15 -3.57
N VAL A 5 3.52 -33.53 -3.69
CA VAL A 5 2.39 -32.59 -3.68
C VAL A 5 2.37 -31.74 -2.41
N ASP A 6 2.66 -32.32 -1.24
CA ASP A 6 2.70 -31.59 0.03
C ASP A 6 3.78 -30.50 0.06
N ASN A 7 4.97 -30.79 -0.48
CA ASN A 7 6.05 -29.82 -0.56
C ASN A 7 5.69 -28.69 -1.54
N ALA A 8 5.06 -29.03 -2.68
CA ALA A 8 4.58 -28.03 -3.63
C ALA A 8 3.48 -27.14 -3.04
N LYS A 9 2.54 -27.73 -2.28
CA LYS A 9 1.52 -26.98 -1.54
C LYS A 9 2.15 -26.06 -0.49
N LYS A 10 3.11 -26.54 0.31
CA LYS A 10 3.82 -25.72 1.30
C LYS A 10 4.55 -24.53 0.66
N ALA A 11 5.13 -24.72 -0.52
CA ALA A 11 5.75 -23.64 -1.28
C ALA A 11 4.70 -22.60 -1.70
N LEU A 12 3.55 -23.03 -2.22
CA LEU A 12 2.43 -22.16 -2.57
C LEU A 12 1.89 -21.40 -1.34
N ASP A 13 1.66 -22.09 -0.23
CA ASP A 13 1.19 -21.52 1.03
C ASP A 13 2.16 -20.44 1.54
N SER A 14 3.47 -20.69 1.43
CA SER A 14 4.51 -19.71 1.79
C SER A 14 4.41 -18.44 0.92
N ILE A 15 4.19 -18.59 -0.39
CA ILE A 15 4.01 -17.44 -1.30
C ILE A 15 2.73 -16.68 -1.00
N ILE A 16 1.60 -17.37 -0.78
CA ILE A 16 0.32 -16.75 -0.41
C ILE A 16 0.46 -15.98 0.92
N LYS A 17 1.07 -16.60 1.93
CA LYS A 17 1.29 -16.00 3.25
C LYS A 17 2.15 -14.73 3.18
N LYS A 18 3.21 -14.75 2.37
CA LYS A 18 4.11 -13.59 2.16
C LYS A 18 3.50 -12.51 1.25
N SER A 19 2.47 -12.83 0.47
CA SER A 19 1.89 -11.88 -0.49
C SER A 19 1.03 -10.83 0.20
N ARG A 20 1.17 -9.57 -0.26
CA ARG A 20 0.23 -8.46 0.02
C ARG A 20 -1.17 -8.83 -0.45
N VAL A 21 -2.19 -8.13 0.01
CA VAL A 21 -3.61 -8.40 -0.31
C VAL A 21 -3.95 -8.46 -1.81
N HIS A 22 -3.18 -7.78 -2.66
CA HIS A 22 -3.34 -7.85 -4.12
C HIS A 22 -3.01 -9.21 -4.74
N LEU A 23 -2.21 -10.05 -4.06
CA LEU A 23 -1.88 -11.42 -4.47
C LEU A 23 -1.34 -11.55 -5.91
N TYR A 24 -0.63 -10.53 -6.44
CA TYR A 24 -0.09 -10.54 -7.81
C TYR A 24 0.65 -11.84 -8.18
N LYS A 25 1.57 -12.31 -7.33
CA LYS A 25 2.33 -13.55 -7.59
C LYS A 25 1.46 -14.82 -7.51
N PRO A 26 0.65 -15.03 -6.46
CA PRO A 26 -0.34 -16.11 -6.46
C PRO A 26 -1.28 -16.12 -7.67
N ILE A 27 -1.86 -14.98 -8.04
CA ILE A 27 -2.74 -14.87 -9.22
C ILE A 27 -1.98 -15.26 -10.49
N GLN A 28 -0.72 -14.87 -10.63
CA GLN A 28 0.10 -15.31 -11.76
C GLN A 28 0.25 -16.83 -11.84
N ILE A 29 0.42 -17.51 -10.70
CA ILE A 29 0.44 -18.99 -10.65
C ILE A 29 -0.91 -19.53 -11.12
N ALA A 30 -2.01 -19.03 -10.56
CA ALA A 30 -3.37 -19.47 -10.92
C ALA A 30 -3.62 -19.31 -12.42
N GLU A 31 -3.24 -18.17 -13.01
CA GLU A 31 -3.46 -17.94 -14.44
C GLU A 31 -2.56 -18.78 -15.35
N ILE A 32 -1.33 -19.11 -14.94
CA ILE A 32 -0.52 -20.10 -15.67
C ILE A 32 -1.23 -21.45 -15.70
N LEU A 33 -1.72 -21.90 -14.53
CA LEU A 33 -2.39 -23.19 -14.39
C LEU A 33 -3.72 -23.24 -15.16
N TYR A 34 -4.50 -22.16 -15.11
CA TYR A 34 -5.74 -21.99 -15.86
C TYR A 34 -5.50 -22.09 -17.36
N HIS A 35 -4.54 -21.34 -17.90
CA HIS A 35 -4.23 -21.38 -19.33
C HIS A 35 -3.64 -22.72 -19.77
N HIS A 36 -2.80 -23.34 -18.95
CA HIS A 36 -2.29 -24.70 -19.22
C HIS A 36 -3.42 -25.74 -19.29
N ARG A 37 -4.44 -25.62 -18.43
CA ARG A 37 -5.58 -26.55 -18.36
C ARG A 37 -6.60 -26.32 -19.48
N THR A 38 -6.89 -25.07 -19.82
CA THR A 38 -8.03 -24.71 -20.66
C THR A 38 -7.66 -24.28 -22.08
N ASN A 39 -6.38 -24.00 -22.36
CA ASN A 39 -5.94 -23.50 -23.66
C ASN A 39 -4.78 -24.32 -24.25
N PRO A 40 -5.05 -25.54 -24.76
CA PRO A 40 -4.02 -26.41 -25.36
C PRO A 40 -3.25 -25.74 -26.51
N GLN A 41 -3.88 -24.83 -27.25
CA GLN A 41 -3.32 -24.08 -28.37
C GLN A 41 -2.14 -23.17 -27.97
N LEU A 42 -2.03 -22.81 -26.69
CA LEU A 42 -0.93 -21.98 -26.19
C LEU A 42 0.38 -22.79 -25.99
N ASN A 43 0.33 -24.12 -26.11
CA ASN A 43 1.50 -25.02 -25.99
C ASN A 43 2.34 -24.77 -24.72
N ILE A 44 1.69 -24.45 -23.61
CA ILE A 44 2.34 -24.18 -22.33
C ILE A 44 2.96 -25.48 -21.81
N LYS A 45 4.26 -25.47 -21.54
CA LYS A 45 4.97 -26.59 -20.92
C LYS A 45 5.42 -26.15 -19.54
N LEU A 46 4.78 -26.65 -18.47
CA LEU A 46 5.08 -26.19 -17.10
C LEU A 46 6.54 -26.39 -16.67
N SER A 47 7.25 -27.36 -17.28
CA SER A 47 8.68 -27.58 -17.07
C SER A 47 9.60 -26.60 -17.81
N ASP A 48 9.06 -25.77 -18.70
CA ASP A 48 9.81 -24.82 -19.53
C ASP A 48 9.29 -23.40 -19.30
N LEU A 49 10.03 -22.65 -18.49
CA LEU A 49 9.70 -21.29 -18.06
C LEU A 49 9.40 -20.36 -19.24
N GLU A 50 10.13 -20.48 -20.34
CA GLU A 50 10.02 -19.54 -21.46
C GLU A 50 8.67 -19.64 -22.18
N THR A 51 7.94 -20.76 -22.02
CA THR A 51 6.60 -20.92 -22.59
C THR A 51 5.53 -20.06 -21.91
N TYR A 52 5.76 -19.59 -20.67
CA TYR A 52 4.76 -18.84 -19.90
C TYR A 52 5.28 -17.63 -19.14
N ARG A 53 6.60 -17.41 -19.05
CA ARG A 53 7.23 -16.33 -18.25
C ARG A 53 6.64 -14.95 -18.52
N ASN A 54 6.63 -14.52 -19.78
CA ASN A 54 6.12 -13.20 -20.17
C ASN A 54 4.60 -13.17 -20.37
N PRO A 55 3.95 -14.16 -21.00
CA PRO A 55 2.50 -14.19 -21.13
C PRO A 55 1.77 -14.18 -19.79
N SER A 56 2.28 -14.90 -18.78
CA SER A 56 1.65 -14.98 -17.46
C SER A 56 1.53 -13.65 -16.73
N LYS A 57 2.45 -12.70 -16.97
CA LYS A 57 2.35 -11.35 -16.43
C LYS A 57 1.11 -10.64 -16.97
N LYS A 58 0.85 -10.78 -18.28
CA LYS A 58 -0.34 -10.19 -18.94
C LYS A 58 -1.63 -10.84 -18.45
N TRP A 59 -1.66 -12.17 -18.32
CA TRP A 59 -2.84 -12.88 -17.81
C TRP A 59 -3.18 -12.44 -16.38
N ARG A 60 -2.16 -12.39 -15.51
CA ARG A 60 -2.32 -11.81 -14.16
C ARG A 60 -2.83 -10.38 -14.22
N ASP A 61 -2.25 -9.52 -15.05
CA ASP A 61 -2.61 -8.10 -15.11
C ASP A 61 -4.06 -7.87 -15.56
N ILE A 62 -4.60 -8.72 -16.44
CA ILE A 62 -6.03 -8.69 -16.81
C ILE A 62 -6.90 -8.95 -15.57
N ILE A 63 -6.61 -10.01 -14.82
CA ILE A 63 -7.35 -10.37 -13.61
C ILE A 63 -7.21 -9.31 -12.53
N CYS A 64 -5.99 -8.81 -12.30
CA CYS A 64 -5.73 -7.78 -11.31
C CYS A 64 -6.39 -6.45 -11.67
N MET A 65 -6.42 -6.07 -12.95
CA MET A 65 -7.17 -4.89 -13.36
C MET A 65 -8.66 -5.04 -13.07
N GLN A 66 -9.23 -6.21 -13.37
CA GLN A 66 -10.64 -6.51 -13.10
C GLN A 66 -10.97 -6.43 -11.61
N PHE A 67 -10.16 -7.02 -10.72
CA PHE A 67 -10.50 -7.07 -9.29
C PHE A 67 -10.02 -5.85 -8.52
N LEU A 68 -8.86 -5.31 -8.86
CA LEU A 68 -8.15 -4.33 -8.05
C LEU A 68 -8.16 -2.93 -8.66
N GLY A 69 -8.57 -2.79 -9.94
CA GLY A 69 -8.45 -1.54 -10.70
C GLY A 69 -7.00 -1.14 -11.00
N ARG A 70 -6.02 -2.02 -10.74
CA ARG A 70 -4.59 -1.76 -10.93
C ARG A 70 -3.79 -3.03 -11.21
N ILE A 71 -2.61 -2.82 -11.80
CA ILE A 71 -1.67 -3.89 -12.15
C ILE A 71 -0.39 -3.80 -11.30
N SER A 72 0.43 -4.84 -11.36
CA SER A 72 1.74 -4.84 -10.69
C SER A 72 2.69 -3.83 -11.34
N THR A 73 3.15 -2.85 -10.57
CA THR A 73 4.19 -1.88 -10.98
C THR A 73 5.62 -2.34 -10.68
N SER A 74 5.80 -3.49 -10.04
CA SER A 74 7.13 -4.02 -9.72
C SER A 74 7.95 -4.33 -10.99
N SER A 75 9.28 -4.24 -10.89
CA SER A 75 10.17 -4.54 -12.01
C SER A 75 9.99 -5.97 -12.54
N ALA A 76 10.27 -6.16 -13.83
CA ALA A 76 10.18 -7.48 -14.46
C ALA A 76 11.04 -8.53 -13.73
N LYS A 77 12.23 -8.13 -13.26
CA LYS A 77 13.11 -8.97 -12.45
C LYS A 77 12.40 -9.44 -11.17
N PHE A 78 11.86 -8.52 -10.38
CA PHE A 78 11.20 -8.86 -9.12
C PHE A 78 9.96 -9.76 -9.30
N GLN A 79 9.22 -9.57 -10.39
CA GLN A 79 8.11 -10.44 -10.74
C GLN A 79 8.61 -11.86 -11.06
N ASP A 80 9.73 -11.97 -11.79
CA ASP A 80 10.34 -13.25 -12.16
C ASP A 80 10.95 -14.01 -10.99
N ASN A 81 11.26 -13.36 -9.86
CA ASN A 81 11.64 -14.06 -8.62
C ASN A 81 10.58 -15.09 -8.15
N LEU A 82 9.36 -15.06 -8.70
CA LEU A 82 8.37 -16.12 -8.52
C LEU A 82 8.92 -17.50 -8.92
N PHE A 83 9.79 -17.58 -9.92
CA PHE A 83 10.28 -18.82 -10.50
C PHE A 83 11.67 -19.24 -9.99
N GLU A 84 12.19 -18.55 -8.97
CA GLU A 84 13.43 -18.93 -8.28
C GLU A 84 13.25 -20.21 -7.46
N GLU A 85 14.34 -20.93 -7.19
CA GLU A 85 14.34 -22.22 -6.48
C GLU A 85 13.72 -22.19 -5.08
N ASN A 86 13.75 -21.02 -4.41
CA ASN A 86 13.15 -20.82 -3.09
C ASN A 86 11.66 -20.42 -3.14
N ALA A 87 11.06 -20.34 -4.33
CA ALA A 87 9.69 -19.92 -4.58
C ALA A 87 8.90 -21.01 -5.32
N ILE A 88 8.54 -20.79 -6.59
CA ILE A 88 7.75 -21.71 -7.43
C ILE A 88 8.51 -21.96 -8.74
N PRO A 89 9.65 -22.67 -8.68
CA PRO A 89 10.39 -23.03 -9.89
C PRO A 89 9.58 -23.98 -10.78
N PRO A 90 9.92 -24.13 -12.08
CA PRO A 90 9.15 -24.93 -13.05
C PRO A 90 8.82 -26.36 -12.59
N HIS A 91 9.73 -27.00 -11.85
CA HIS A 91 9.51 -28.36 -11.35
C HIS A 91 8.43 -28.42 -10.23
N VAL A 92 8.34 -27.40 -9.37
CA VAL A 92 7.26 -27.25 -8.38
C VAL A 92 5.95 -26.92 -9.07
N LEU A 93 5.97 -25.99 -10.02
CA LEU A 93 4.78 -25.58 -10.78
C LEU A 93 4.16 -26.75 -11.55
N LYS A 94 5.00 -27.63 -12.12
CA LYS A 94 4.54 -28.86 -12.79
C LYS A 94 3.76 -29.78 -11.86
N ILE A 95 4.20 -29.95 -10.61
CA ILE A 95 3.50 -30.77 -9.61
C ILE A 95 2.13 -30.16 -9.31
N LEU A 96 2.08 -28.84 -9.04
CA LEU A 96 0.82 -28.12 -8.84
C LEU A 96 -0.10 -28.25 -10.06
N GLY A 97 0.45 -28.15 -11.27
CA GLY A 97 -0.31 -28.26 -12.50
C GLY A 97 -0.88 -29.65 -12.76
N ASN A 98 -0.17 -30.71 -12.40
CA ASN A 98 -0.67 -32.08 -12.50
C ASN A 98 -1.89 -32.30 -11.59
N GLU A 99 -1.85 -31.78 -10.36
CA GLU A 99 -3.01 -31.83 -9.47
C GLU A 99 -4.15 -30.95 -9.99
N ASN A 100 -3.81 -29.78 -10.51
CA ASN A 100 -4.78 -28.82 -11.02
C ASN A 100 -5.52 -29.29 -12.28
N GLN A 101 -4.91 -30.13 -13.13
CA GLN A 101 -5.55 -30.65 -14.36
C GLN A 101 -6.88 -31.37 -14.11
N LYS A 102 -7.06 -31.97 -12.93
CA LYS A 102 -8.26 -32.75 -12.59
C LYS A 102 -9.51 -31.88 -12.50
N SER A 103 -9.40 -30.69 -11.92
CA SER A 103 -10.57 -29.88 -11.58
C SER A 103 -10.32 -28.37 -11.54
N GLY A 104 -9.08 -27.87 -11.58
CA GLY A 104 -8.79 -26.48 -11.27
C GLY A 104 -8.66 -26.20 -9.77
N VAL A 105 -8.49 -27.23 -8.93
CA VAL A 105 -8.44 -27.11 -7.46
C VAL A 105 -7.36 -26.15 -6.95
N VAL A 106 -6.20 -26.08 -7.61
CA VAL A 106 -5.12 -25.19 -7.20
C VAL A 106 -5.45 -23.73 -7.54
N GLU A 107 -6.05 -23.49 -8.70
CA GLU A 107 -6.58 -22.17 -9.08
C GLU A 107 -7.63 -21.71 -8.06
N ALA A 108 -8.62 -22.55 -7.76
CA ALA A 108 -9.69 -22.28 -6.81
C ALA A 108 -9.13 -21.99 -5.40
N TYR A 109 -8.13 -22.74 -4.95
CA TYR A 109 -7.46 -22.52 -3.66
C TYR A 109 -6.79 -21.15 -3.59
N ILE A 110 -6.08 -20.72 -4.64
CA ILE A 110 -5.45 -19.40 -4.70
C ILE A 110 -6.50 -18.29 -4.64
N TYR A 111 -7.59 -18.43 -5.40
CA TYR A 111 -8.67 -17.43 -5.39
C TYR A 111 -9.47 -17.46 -4.09
N LYS A 112 -9.57 -18.60 -3.39
CA LYS A 112 -10.13 -18.65 -2.05
C LYS A 112 -9.26 -17.87 -1.05
N ALA A 113 -7.94 -18.04 -1.12
CA ALA A 113 -7.02 -17.25 -0.30
C ALA A 113 -7.06 -15.73 -0.62
N PHE A 114 -7.36 -15.36 -1.88
CA PHE A 114 -7.62 -13.97 -2.27
C PHE A 114 -8.88 -13.43 -1.59
N GLU A 115 -9.99 -14.19 -1.66
CA GLU A 115 -11.27 -13.85 -1.03
C GLU A 115 -11.12 -13.65 0.47
N ASP A 116 -10.47 -14.59 1.16
CA ASP A 116 -10.34 -14.57 2.61
C ASP A 116 -9.55 -13.33 3.09
N LYS A 117 -8.51 -12.92 2.35
CA LYS A 117 -7.79 -11.67 2.64
C LYS A 117 -8.62 -10.41 2.36
N HIS A 118 -9.51 -10.44 1.37
CA HIS A 118 -10.38 -9.31 1.04
C HIS A 118 -11.56 -9.16 2.00
N LEU A 119 -12.17 -10.27 2.43
CA LEU A 119 -13.21 -10.26 3.48
C LEU A 119 -12.72 -9.58 4.77
N GLN A 120 -11.44 -9.74 5.10
CA GLN A 120 -10.84 -9.05 6.25
C GLN A 120 -10.76 -7.53 6.05
N LEU A 121 -10.38 -7.06 4.86
CA LEU A 121 -10.41 -5.63 4.53
C LEU A 121 -11.83 -5.07 4.50
N GLU A 122 -12.79 -5.87 4.00
CA GLU A 122 -14.20 -5.52 4.00
C GLU A 122 -14.75 -5.38 5.42
N SER A 123 -14.34 -6.25 6.35
CA SER A 123 -14.68 -6.11 7.76
C SER A 123 -14.18 -4.78 8.34
N ALA A 124 -12.94 -4.39 8.05
CA ALA A 124 -12.38 -3.13 8.52
C ALA A 124 -13.07 -1.91 7.90
N LEU A 125 -13.37 -1.95 6.59
CA LEU A 125 -14.16 -0.89 5.96
C LEU A 125 -15.56 -0.81 6.58
N ASN A 126 -16.20 -1.95 6.81
CA ASN A 126 -17.51 -2.01 7.46
C ASN A 126 -17.47 -1.47 8.89
N TYR A 127 -16.37 -1.69 9.63
CA TYR A 127 -16.18 -1.07 10.94
C TYR A 127 -16.22 0.45 10.83
N CYS A 128 -15.47 1.05 9.89
CA CYS A 128 -15.52 2.50 9.65
C CYS A 128 -16.93 2.97 9.23
N LEU A 129 -17.59 2.28 8.30
CA LEU A 129 -18.89 2.67 7.76
C LEU A 129 -20.05 2.55 8.76
N LYS A 130 -19.94 1.63 9.73
CA LYS A 130 -20.95 1.42 10.78
C LYS A 130 -20.67 2.23 12.04
N SER A 131 -19.46 2.74 12.18
CA SER A 131 -19.08 3.58 13.32
C SER A 131 -19.47 5.03 13.09
N ASN A 132 -19.56 5.76 14.19
CA ASN A 132 -19.65 7.21 14.25
C ASN A 132 -18.62 7.73 15.26
N LYS A 133 -18.52 9.04 15.44
CA LYS A 133 -17.54 9.65 16.35
C LYS A 133 -17.58 9.12 17.79
N ASP A 134 -18.73 8.60 18.25
CA ASP A 134 -18.92 8.11 19.61
C ASP A 134 -18.61 6.60 19.76
N THR A 135 -18.59 5.85 18.66
CA THR A 135 -18.45 4.38 18.63
C THR A 135 -17.15 3.89 18.00
N PHE A 136 -16.50 4.70 17.17
CA PHE A 136 -15.21 4.34 16.56
C PHE A 136 -14.10 4.35 17.62
N ASP A 137 -13.33 3.26 17.68
CA ASP A 137 -12.12 3.14 18.49
C ASP A 137 -10.92 2.78 17.59
N ILE A 138 -9.87 3.62 17.65
CA ILE A 138 -8.70 3.44 16.80
C ILE A 138 -7.85 2.23 17.21
N LYS A 139 -7.82 1.86 18.49
CA LYS A 139 -7.07 0.68 18.96
C LYS A 139 -7.76 -0.59 18.50
N GLU A 140 -9.09 -0.64 18.61
CA GLU A 140 -9.89 -1.74 18.07
C GLU A 140 -9.69 -1.87 16.56
N PHE A 141 -9.77 -0.76 15.82
CA PHE A 141 -9.54 -0.74 14.38
C PHE A 141 -8.15 -1.27 13.99
N LEU A 142 -7.08 -0.78 14.64
CA LEU A 142 -5.72 -1.26 14.38
C LEU A 142 -5.51 -2.73 14.81
N GLY A 143 -6.17 -3.16 15.89
CA GLY A 143 -6.14 -4.52 16.41
C GLY A 143 -6.59 -5.56 15.39
N GLN A 144 -7.59 -5.23 14.55
CA GLN A 144 -8.07 -6.11 13.46
C GLN A 144 -6.95 -6.49 12.47
N PHE A 145 -5.88 -5.69 12.36
CA PHE A 145 -4.77 -5.92 11.45
C PHE A 145 -3.55 -6.57 12.13
N TRP A 146 -3.30 -6.30 13.41
CA TRP A 146 -2.15 -6.87 14.13
C TRP A 146 -2.29 -8.37 14.40
N GLU A 147 -3.51 -8.85 14.65
CA GLU A 147 -3.76 -10.24 15.02
C GLU A 147 -3.73 -11.21 13.83
N GLN A 148 -3.62 -10.70 12.60
CA GLN A 148 -3.78 -11.48 11.37
C GLN A 148 -2.45 -11.59 10.58
N PRO A 149 -1.79 -12.77 10.55
CA PRO A 149 -0.51 -12.97 9.85
C PRO A 149 -0.54 -12.65 8.36
N GLY A 150 -1.72 -12.74 7.73
CA GLY A 150 -1.94 -12.50 6.29
C GLY A 150 -1.96 -11.03 5.88
N LEU A 151 -2.05 -10.09 6.82
CA LEU A 151 -2.17 -8.66 6.56
C LEU A 151 -0.93 -7.86 6.95
N LYS A 152 0.13 -8.47 7.49
CA LYS A 152 1.32 -7.77 7.98
C LYS A 152 1.93 -6.75 6.99
N ARG A 153 1.82 -6.98 5.67
CA ARG A 153 2.29 -6.05 4.61
C ARG A 153 1.20 -5.12 4.06
N SER A 154 -0.07 -5.41 4.33
CA SER A 154 -1.21 -4.50 4.06
C SER A 154 -1.41 -3.53 5.23
N LEU A 155 -0.89 -3.90 6.40
CA LEU A 155 -0.83 -3.10 7.62
C LEU A 155 -0.12 -1.77 7.33
N ASP A 156 0.99 -1.79 6.59
CA ASP A 156 1.70 -0.59 6.13
C ASP A 156 0.72 0.43 5.52
N LYS A 157 -0.13 -0.01 4.59
CA LYS A 157 -1.08 0.86 3.89
C LYS A 157 -2.23 1.32 4.78
N ILE A 158 -2.65 0.53 5.75
CA ILE A 158 -3.65 0.94 6.73
C ILE A 158 -3.07 1.99 7.68
N PHE A 159 -1.84 1.82 8.16
CA PHE A 159 -1.14 2.84 8.95
C PHE A 159 -0.92 4.12 8.14
N GLU A 160 -0.48 3.99 6.88
CA GLU A 160 -0.82 4.83 5.71
C GLU A 160 -2.00 5.77 5.93
N ILE A 161 -3.15 5.15 5.82
CA ILE A 161 -4.45 5.79 5.78
C ILE A 161 -4.79 6.41 7.13
N VAL A 162 -4.45 5.77 8.24
CA VAL A 162 -4.71 6.27 9.60
C VAL A 162 -3.94 7.56 9.88
N VAL A 163 -2.64 7.59 9.57
CA VAL A 163 -1.82 8.80 9.78
C VAL A 163 -2.28 9.91 8.84
N TYR A 164 -2.49 9.60 7.56
CA TYR A 164 -2.99 10.56 6.59
C TYR A 164 -4.32 11.19 7.00
N SER A 165 -5.30 10.37 7.38
CA SER A 165 -6.65 10.85 7.71
C SER A 165 -6.63 11.84 8.87
N LEU A 166 -5.82 11.58 9.89
CA LEU A 166 -5.69 12.50 11.01
C LEU A 166 -4.96 13.80 10.59
N PHE A 167 -3.81 13.68 9.92
CA PHE A 167 -2.97 14.83 9.60
C PHE A 167 -3.67 15.78 8.64
N GLU A 168 -4.32 15.24 7.61
CA GLU A 168 -5.05 16.02 6.61
C GLU A 168 -6.29 16.69 7.22
N VAL A 169 -7.08 15.94 8.00
CA VAL A 169 -8.28 16.51 8.61
C VAL A 169 -7.94 17.60 9.62
N LEU A 170 -6.92 17.41 10.45
CA LEU A 170 -6.49 18.46 11.39
C LEU A 170 -5.95 19.69 10.66
N THR A 171 -5.09 19.50 9.66
CA THR A 171 -4.46 20.60 8.91
C THR A 171 -5.51 21.45 8.19
N THR A 172 -6.47 20.81 7.53
CA THR A 172 -7.56 21.51 6.83
C THR A 172 -8.61 22.07 7.78
N ALA A 173 -8.89 21.44 8.93
CA ALA A 173 -9.82 21.97 9.92
C ALA A 173 -9.28 23.22 10.63
N ILE A 174 -7.96 23.32 10.81
CA ILE A 174 -7.29 24.50 11.37
C ILE A 174 -7.14 25.61 10.30
N ASP A 175 -7.43 25.31 9.04
CA ASP A 175 -7.28 26.21 7.89
C ASP A 175 -5.84 26.71 7.71
N VAL A 176 -4.87 25.81 7.86
CA VAL A 176 -3.45 26.14 7.69
C VAL A 176 -3.19 26.58 6.25
N LYS A 177 -2.48 27.70 6.09
CA LYS A 177 -2.11 28.26 4.78
C LYS A 177 -0.60 28.25 4.55
N VAL A 178 -0.20 28.18 3.28
CA VAL A 178 1.18 28.26 2.80
C VAL A 178 1.34 29.50 1.93
N ASP A 179 2.18 30.43 2.37
CA ASP A 179 2.50 31.63 1.60
C ASP A 179 3.80 31.43 0.81
N ILE A 180 3.72 31.65 -0.50
CA ILE A 180 4.86 31.67 -1.42
C ILE A 180 5.05 33.11 -1.88
N TYR A 181 6.23 33.67 -1.62
CA TYR A 181 6.59 35.02 -2.03
C TYR A 181 8.09 35.11 -2.35
N TYR A 182 8.47 36.09 -3.17
CA TYR A 182 9.87 36.34 -3.51
C TYR A 182 10.40 37.59 -2.79
N ASN A 183 11.73 37.63 -2.57
CA ASN A 183 12.39 38.83 -2.05
C ASN A 183 12.35 39.95 -3.10
N ASN A 184 11.80 41.11 -2.73
CA ASN A 184 11.68 42.27 -3.61
C ASN A 184 13.04 42.80 -4.11
N GLU A 185 14.14 42.52 -3.42
CA GLU A 185 15.50 42.88 -3.87
C GLU A 185 15.87 42.19 -5.21
N ASN A 186 15.22 41.08 -5.54
CA ASN A 186 15.49 40.28 -6.74
C ASN A 186 14.52 40.56 -7.90
N LEU A 187 13.82 41.71 -7.88
CA LEU A 187 12.84 42.09 -8.90
C LEU A 187 13.38 42.06 -10.34
N ASN A 188 14.67 42.33 -10.53
CA ASN A 188 15.27 42.32 -11.87
C ASN A 188 15.29 40.91 -12.47
N ILE A 189 15.58 39.88 -11.67
CA ILE A 189 15.54 38.48 -12.09
C ILE A 189 14.10 38.10 -12.47
N LEU A 190 13.12 38.50 -11.67
CA LEU A 190 11.72 38.23 -11.99
C LEU A 190 11.28 38.91 -13.30
N LYS A 191 11.74 40.13 -13.57
CA LYS A 191 11.42 40.82 -14.83
C LYS A 191 12.03 40.11 -16.03
N GLU A 192 13.30 39.72 -15.94
CA GLU A 192 14.01 38.95 -16.97
C GLU A 192 13.29 37.63 -17.26
N PHE A 193 12.85 36.92 -16.21
CA PHE A 193 12.16 35.63 -16.32
C PHE A 193 10.64 35.72 -16.08
N SER A 194 10.02 36.83 -16.48
CA SER A 194 8.60 37.11 -16.18
C SER A 194 7.65 36.03 -16.68
N SER A 195 7.86 35.53 -17.90
CA SER A 195 7.09 34.41 -18.48
C SER A 195 7.20 33.13 -17.63
N PHE A 196 8.38 32.84 -17.09
CA PHE A 196 8.56 31.70 -16.18
C PHE A 196 7.87 31.94 -14.84
N ALA A 197 8.07 33.12 -14.23
CA ALA A 197 7.45 33.46 -12.95
C ALA A 197 5.92 33.38 -13.02
N GLU A 198 5.30 33.86 -14.09
CA GLU A 198 3.84 33.79 -14.27
C GLU A 198 3.35 32.38 -14.56
N LYS A 199 4.00 31.63 -15.47
CA LYS A 199 3.50 30.31 -15.90
C LYS A 199 3.84 29.19 -14.93
N VAL A 200 4.99 29.27 -14.26
CA VAL A 200 5.52 28.18 -13.40
C VAL A 200 5.28 28.48 -11.93
N LEU A 201 5.65 29.69 -11.47
CA LEU A 201 5.49 30.06 -10.05
C LEU A 201 4.11 30.67 -9.76
N ASN A 202 3.41 31.17 -10.78
CA ASN A 202 2.19 31.96 -10.66
C ASN A 202 2.38 33.18 -9.75
N LEU A 203 3.47 33.92 -10.02
CA LEU A 203 3.83 35.18 -9.36
C LEU A 203 4.22 36.22 -10.42
N ASN A 204 3.98 37.50 -10.13
CA ASN A 204 4.43 38.59 -10.98
C ASN A 204 4.74 39.85 -10.16
N SER A 205 5.20 40.90 -10.82
CA SER A 205 5.59 42.16 -10.17
C SER A 205 4.46 42.88 -9.42
N LYS A 206 3.19 42.57 -9.72
CA LYS A 206 2.01 43.10 -9.03
C LYS A 206 1.52 42.17 -7.92
N ASN A 207 1.65 40.86 -8.13
CA ASN A 207 1.25 39.79 -7.23
C ASN A 207 2.50 39.05 -6.76
N ASN A 208 3.18 39.62 -5.77
CA ASN A 208 4.44 39.07 -5.25
C ASN A 208 4.25 37.94 -4.23
N ARG A 209 2.99 37.61 -3.91
CA ARG A 209 2.60 36.62 -2.92
C ARG A 209 1.45 35.77 -3.46
N LYS A 210 1.51 34.48 -3.18
CA LYS A 210 0.45 33.51 -3.44
C LYS A 210 0.22 32.69 -2.17
N THR A 211 -1.03 32.58 -1.75
CA THR A 211 -1.43 31.76 -0.61
C THR A 211 -2.09 30.48 -1.12
N LEU A 212 -1.69 29.34 -0.57
CA LEU A 212 -2.23 28.02 -0.85
C LEU A 212 -2.79 27.41 0.43
N ASP A 213 -3.73 26.48 0.30
CA ASP A 213 -4.16 25.64 1.42
C ASP A 213 -3.08 24.60 1.71
N ALA A 214 -2.78 24.39 2.99
CA ALA A 214 -1.83 23.36 3.40
C ALA A 214 -2.50 21.98 3.35
N HIS A 215 -1.81 21.03 2.72
CA HIS A 215 -2.32 19.67 2.54
C HIS A 215 -1.20 18.65 2.73
N PHE A 216 -1.57 17.51 3.30
CA PHE A 216 -0.82 16.27 3.20
C PHE A 216 -1.31 15.47 1.98
N ASN A 217 -0.42 14.68 1.39
CA ASN A 217 -0.71 13.84 0.25
C ASN A 217 -0.06 12.48 0.45
N ARG A 218 -0.80 11.40 0.17
CA ARG A 218 -0.27 10.04 0.14
C ARG A 218 0.43 9.77 -1.19
N VAL A 219 1.56 9.08 -1.13
CA VAL A 219 2.33 8.68 -2.31
C VAL A 219 1.77 7.35 -2.84
N GLY A 220 0.89 7.43 -3.85
CA GLY A 220 0.00 6.30 -4.18
C GLY A 220 0.06 5.70 -5.58
N VAL A 221 0.32 6.46 -6.66
CA VAL A 221 0.04 5.91 -8.02
C VAL A 221 1.05 6.26 -9.12
N THR A 222 1.84 7.33 -9.02
CA THR A 222 2.85 7.67 -10.04
C THR A 222 4.10 8.35 -9.44
N ASN A 223 5.28 7.98 -9.98
CA ASN A 223 6.62 8.54 -9.75
C ASN A 223 7.27 8.52 -8.36
N ALA A 224 6.55 8.32 -7.25
CA ALA A 224 7.15 8.39 -5.91
C ALA A 224 7.34 7.03 -5.20
N ALA A 225 6.92 5.92 -5.83
CA ALA A 225 7.30 4.57 -5.40
C ALA A 225 8.83 4.34 -5.44
N ASP A 226 9.54 5.08 -6.30
CA ASP A 226 11.00 4.99 -6.45
C ASP A 226 11.78 5.79 -5.38
N ARG A 227 11.09 6.58 -4.54
CA ARG A 227 11.72 7.41 -3.49
C ARG A 227 11.43 6.96 -2.06
N GLY A 228 10.78 5.81 -1.87
CA GLY A 228 10.51 5.26 -0.53
C GLY A 228 9.70 6.20 0.39
N LEU A 229 8.92 7.12 -0.18
CA LEU A 229 8.13 8.13 0.52
C LEU A 229 6.71 7.61 0.78
N ASP A 230 6.22 7.76 2.01
CA ASP A 230 4.85 7.39 2.37
C ASP A 230 3.88 8.56 2.16
N MET A 231 4.23 9.74 2.69
CA MET A 231 3.44 10.96 2.55
C MET A 231 4.33 12.20 2.44
N TYR A 232 3.81 13.25 1.83
CA TYR A 232 4.45 14.57 1.81
C TYR A 232 3.41 15.68 1.99
N ALA A 233 3.87 16.80 2.52
CA ALA A 233 3.08 18.01 2.62
C ALA A 233 3.53 19.03 1.57
N ASN A 234 2.60 19.83 1.06
CA ASN A 234 2.92 20.89 0.09
C ASN A 234 3.73 22.07 0.69
N PHE A 235 4.01 22.03 1.99
CA PHE A 235 4.90 22.95 2.72
C PHE A 235 6.23 22.31 3.14
N GLY A 236 6.58 21.16 2.56
CA GLY A 236 7.92 20.58 2.60
C GLY A 236 8.16 19.49 3.66
N SER A 237 7.25 19.29 4.61
CA SER A 237 7.35 18.15 5.54
C SER A 237 7.13 16.83 4.80
N VAL A 238 7.85 15.79 5.22
CA VAL A 238 7.72 14.43 4.72
C VAL A 238 7.38 13.51 5.88
N VAL A 239 6.47 12.56 5.68
CA VAL A 239 6.11 11.58 6.70
C VAL A 239 6.53 10.19 6.25
N GLN A 240 7.14 9.45 7.18
CA GLN A 240 7.63 8.09 7.02
C GLN A 240 7.04 7.23 8.12
N ILE A 241 6.35 6.16 7.74
CA ILE A 241 5.57 5.34 8.66
C ILE A 241 6.27 4.01 8.83
N LYS A 242 6.80 3.80 10.02
CA LYS A 242 7.64 2.67 10.41
C LYS A 242 7.05 2.00 11.64
N HIS A 243 5.96 1.28 11.42
CA HIS A 243 5.29 0.48 12.45
C HIS A 243 6.03 -0.86 12.73
N LEU A 244 7.14 -1.12 12.03
CA LEU A 244 8.08 -2.23 12.26
C LEU A 244 9.45 -1.66 12.68
N SER A 245 10.28 -2.49 13.31
CA SER A 245 11.61 -2.11 13.77
C SER A 245 12.49 -1.58 12.64
N LEU A 246 13.29 -0.57 12.96
CA LEU A 246 14.11 0.17 12.02
C LEU A 246 15.58 -0.25 12.18
N ASP A 247 16.18 -0.76 11.11
CA ASP A 247 17.61 -1.05 11.05
C ASP A 247 18.38 0.10 10.38
N GLU A 248 19.72 0.03 10.41
CA GLU A 248 20.62 1.06 9.86
C GLU A 248 20.38 1.29 8.37
N GLU A 249 20.18 0.22 7.59
CA GLU A 249 19.91 0.30 6.16
C GLU A 249 18.57 0.99 5.87
N LEU A 250 17.52 0.67 6.63
CA LEU A 250 16.21 1.32 6.52
C LEU A 250 16.28 2.79 6.95
N ALA A 251 17.05 3.14 7.98
CA ALA A 251 17.30 4.53 8.38
C ALA A 251 17.98 5.31 7.25
N GLU A 252 19.01 4.71 6.64
CA GLU A 252 19.73 5.29 5.54
C GLU A 252 18.83 5.54 4.34
N ASN A 253 18.06 4.53 3.96
CA ASN A 253 17.10 4.69 2.88
C ASN A 253 16.10 5.80 3.17
N VAL A 254 15.55 5.90 4.38
CA VAL A 254 14.60 6.96 4.75
C VAL A 254 15.20 8.35 4.60
N VAL A 255 16.43 8.56 5.06
CA VAL A 255 17.03 9.89 5.07
C VAL A 255 17.62 10.26 3.70
N THR A 256 18.25 9.31 3.00
CA THR A 256 18.90 9.58 1.71
C THR A 256 17.91 9.68 0.55
N SER A 257 16.80 8.94 0.59
CA SER A 257 15.76 8.98 -0.46
C SER A 257 14.92 10.26 -0.45
N VAL A 258 14.94 10.97 0.67
CA VAL A 258 14.15 12.17 0.90
C VAL A 258 15.06 13.38 0.87
N THR A 259 14.83 14.34 -0.02
CA THR A 259 15.61 15.60 -0.09
C THR A 259 15.19 16.64 0.95
N SER A 260 14.15 16.37 1.74
CA SER A 260 13.64 17.26 2.78
C SER A 260 14.42 17.11 4.09
N ASP A 261 14.66 18.23 4.78
CA ASP A 261 15.21 18.26 6.15
C ASP A 261 14.11 18.31 7.23
N LYS A 262 12.87 18.05 6.83
CA LYS A 262 11.67 18.09 7.69
C LYS A 262 10.98 16.72 7.70
N ILE A 263 11.73 15.69 8.08
CA ILE A 263 11.23 14.32 8.12
C ILE A 263 10.49 14.07 9.44
N ILE A 264 9.28 13.56 9.36
CA ILE A 264 8.46 13.10 10.47
C ILE A 264 8.42 11.58 10.39
N ILE A 265 8.79 10.89 11.47
CA ILE A 265 8.73 9.43 11.55
C ILE A 265 7.57 9.04 12.46
N VAL A 266 6.69 8.15 12.01
CA VAL A 266 5.64 7.54 12.85
C VAL A 266 6.02 6.10 13.17
N CYS A 267 6.09 5.72 14.44
CA CYS A 267 6.59 4.40 14.84
C CYS A 267 5.89 3.82 16.08
N LYS A 268 6.19 2.56 16.38
CA LYS A 268 5.79 1.94 17.65
C LYS A 268 6.56 2.57 18.81
N ASP A 269 5.90 2.65 19.95
CA ASP A 269 6.43 3.22 21.19
C ASP A 269 7.75 2.55 21.61
N SER A 270 7.82 1.22 21.48
CA SER A 270 9.03 0.44 21.78
C SER A 270 10.23 0.72 20.87
N GLU A 271 10.00 1.36 19.72
CA GLU A 271 11.03 1.63 18.70
C GLU A 271 11.59 3.05 18.80
N GLU A 272 10.91 3.97 19.49
CA GLU A 272 11.28 5.38 19.51
C GLU A 272 12.72 5.61 19.98
N SER A 273 13.12 4.97 21.08
CA SER A 273 14.48 5.10 21.63
C SER A 273 15.54 4.52 20.70
N ILE A 274 15.23 3.40 20.02
CA ILE A 274 16.12 2.72 19.09
C ILE A 274 16.34 3.62 17.87
N ILE A 275 15.26 4.13 17.30
CA ILE A 275 15.29 5.04 16.14
C ILE A 275 16.06 6.32 16.49
N ASN A 276 15.80 6.93 17.64
CA ASN A 276 16.53 8.13 18.09
C ASN A 276 18.03 7.86 18.24
N SER A 277 18.41 6.73 18.86
CA SER A 277 19.81 6.34 19.01
C SER A 277 20.47 6.16 17.65
N LEU A 278 19.85 5.40 16.75
CA LEU A 278 20.34 5.12 15.41
C LEU A 278 20.54 6.40 14.59
N LEU A 279 19.54 7.28 14.55
CA LEU A 279 19.60 8.54 13.80
C LEU A 279 20.64 9.51 14.37
N THR A 280 20.95 9.41 15.66
CA THR A 280 22.03 10.17 16.29
C THR A 280 23.40 9.63 15.90
N GLN A 281 23.58 8.31 15.92
CA GLN A 281 24.84 7.66 15.54
C GLN A 281 25.23 7.94 14.09
N ILE A 282 24.26 7.93 13.17
CA ILE A 282 24.50 8.16 11.74
C ILE A 282 24.56 9.67 11.40
N GLY A 283 24.28 10.56 12.36
CA GLY A 283 24.38 12.01 12.18
C GLY A 283 23.21 12.65 11.41
N TRP A 284 22.06 11.97 11.34
CA TRP A 284 20.88 12.44 10.61
C TRP A 284 19.78 13.04 11.48
N ARG A 285 19.96 13.05 12.79
CA ARG A 285 18.99 13.63 13.73
C ARG A 285 18.58 15.06 13.38
N SER A 286 19.47 15.85 12.77
CA SER A 286 19.22 17.23 12.32
C SER A 286 18.18 17.34 11.21
N ARG A 287 17.95 16.28 10.42
CA ARG A 287 16.96 16.23 9.33
C ARG A 287 15.58 15.72 9.79
N ILE A 288 15.49 15.29 11.05
CA ILE A 288 14.27 14.77 11.66
C ILE A 288 13.57 15.89 12.41
N GLN A 289 12.40 16.27 11.91
CA GLN A 289 11.52 17.24 12.57
C GLN A 289 10.90 16.64 13.83
N ALA A 290 10.34 15.43 13.74
CA ALA A 290 9.66 14.77 14.85
C ALA A 290 9.66 13.25 14.69
N ILE A 291 9.60 12.55 15.82
CA ILE A 291 9.19 11.15 15.90
C ILE A 291 7.86 11.13 16.65
N ILE A 292 6.88 10.43 16.12
CA ILE A 292 5.52 10.32 16.64
C ILE A 292 5.25 8.85 16.92
N THR A 293 4.78 8.56 18.11
CA THR A 293 4.46 7.20 18.54
C THR A 293 3.01 6.82 18.22
N ILE A 294 2.69 5.52 18.29
CA ILE A 294 1.30 5.07 18.11
C ILE A 294 0.44 5.51 19.29
N ASP A 295 0.95 5.56 20.52
CA ASP A 295 0.16 6.04 21.64
C ASP A 295 -0.19 7.53 21.50
N GLU A 296 0.73 8.36 21.02
CA GLU A 296 0.43 9.77 20.68
C GLU A 296 -0.64 9.86 19.58
N LEU A 297 -0.55 9.03 18.54
CA LEU A 297 -1.53 8.99 17.47
C LEU A 297 -2.92 8.63 18.03
N VAL A 298 -3.00 7.63 18.91
CA VAL A 298 -4.25 7.23 19.55
C VAL A 298 -4.82 8.36 20.41
N GLU A 299 -3.99 9.04 21.20
CA GLU A 299 -4.42 10.17 22.01
C GLU A 299 -5.04 11.29 21.15
N TRP A 300 -4.44 11.58 19.99
CA TRP A 300 -4.98 12.59 19.08
C TRP A 300 -6.27 12.15 18.41
N TYR A 301 -6.41 10.87 18.06
CA TYR A 301 -7.67 10.30 17.59
C TYR A 301 -8.77 10.44 18.64
N GLU A 302 -8.51 10.10 19.90
CA GLU A 302 -9.49 10.26 21.00
C GLU A 302 -9.92 11.73 21.17
N LYS A 303 -8.98 12.68 21.10
CA LYS A 303 -9.30 14.11 21.14
C LYS A 303 -10.15 14.55 19.94
N ALA A 304 -9.87 14.02 18.76
CA ALA A 304 -10.59 14.39 17.54
C ALA A 304 -11.97 13.74 17.45
N LEU A 305 -12.15 12.53 17.99
CA LEU A 305 -13.42 11.79 17.96
C LEU A 305 -14.35 12.16 19.12
N LYS A 306 -13.82 12.31 20.34
CA LYS A 306 -14.62 12.48 21.57
C LYS A 306 -14.34 13.79 22.31
N GLY A 307 -13.31 14.52 21.91
CA GLY A 307 -12.94 15.79 22.55
C GLY A 307 -13.82 16.99 22.17
N LYS A 308 -13.37 18.17 22.59
CA LYS A 308 -14.10 19.45 22.45
C LYS A 308 -14.55 19.77 21.02
N TYR A 309 -13.76 19.36 20.03
CA TYR A 309 -14.01 19.66 18.60
C TYR A 309 -14.53 18.44 17.82
N SER A 310 -15.02 17.41 18.51
CA SER A 310 -15.54 16.18 17.91
C SER A 310 -16.61 16.38 16.85
N ASN A 311 -17.50 17.35 17.05
CA ASN A 311 -18.56 17.65 16.09
C ASN A 311 -18.04 18.22 14.75
N ILE A 312 -16.80 18.72 14.73
CA ILE A 312 -16.14 19.23 13.52
C ILE A 312 -15.24 18.15 12.91
N LEU A 313 -14.53 17.40 13.76
CA LEU A 313 -13.44 16.51 13.33
C LEU A 313 -13.87 15.06 13.17
N GLY A 314 -14.70 14.52 14.07
CA GLY A 314 -14.93 13.10 14.21
C GLY A 314 -15.47 12.43 12.95
N GLU A 315 -16.59 12.94 12.43
CA GLU A 315 -17.19 12.41 11.20
C GLU A 315 -16.30 12.63 9.97
N ARG A 316 -15.54 13.73 9.94
CA ARG A 316 -14.58 13.99 8.85
C ARG A 316 -13.46 12.95 8.85
N ILE A 317 -12.92 12.60 10.02
CA ILE A 317 -11.88 11.56 10.14
C ILE A 317 -12.40 10.21 9.66
N ILE A 318 -13.58 9.78 10.14
CA ILE A 318 -14.17 8.49 9.76
C ILE A 318 -14.48 8.42 8.26
N SER A 319 -15.00 9.52 7.70
CA SER A 319 -15.23 9.64 6.26
C SER A 319 -13.95 9.58 5.44
N THR A 320 -12.88 10.27 5.88
CA THR A 320 -11.58 10.22 5.21
C THR A 320 -10.99 8.81 5.27
N LEU A 321 -10.98 8.15 6.44
CA LEU A 321 -10.55 6.76 6.58
C LEU A 321 -11.28 5.83 5.60
N SER A 322 -12.62 5.92 5.57
CA SER A 322 -13.45 5.08 4.70
C SER A 322 -13.17 5.32 3.21
N THR A 323 -12.97 6.57 2.81
CA THR A 323 -12.70 6.96 1.42
C THR A 323 -11.33 6.45 0.98
N GLU A 324 -10.33 6.60 1.84
CA GLU A 324 -8.95 6.17 1.58
C GLU A 324 -8.81 4.65 1.55
N ILE A 325 -9.53 3.92 2.41
CA ILE A 325 -9.60 2.45 2.35
C ILE A 325 -10.21 1.99 1.02
N LYS A 326 -11.34 2.58 0.58
CA LYS A 326 -11.96 2.24 -0.70
C LYS A 326 -11.06 2.55 -1.90
N THR A 327 -10.33 3.66 -1.83
CA THR A 327 -9.40 4.07 -2.88
C THR A 327 -8.19 3.13 -2.95
N GLU A 328 -7.67 2.71 -1.80
CA GLU A 328 -6.56 1.75 -1.74
C GLU A 328 -7.01 0.32 -2.09
N PHE A 329 -8.25 -0.05 -1.79
CA PHE A 329 -8.76 -1.41 -2.01
C PHE A 329 -10.10 -1.41 -2.78
N PRO A 330 -10.09 -1.14 -4.10
CA PRO A 330 -11.30 -1.02 -4.91
C PRO A 330 -12.15 -2.30 -5.01
N SER A 331 -11.53 -3.46 -4.76
CA SER A 331 -12.21 -4.77 -4.69
C SER A 331 -13.21 -4.87 -3.55
N VAL A 332 -13.08 -4.04 -2.51
CA VAL A 332 -13.97 -4.07 -1.35
C VAL A 332 -15.32 -3.44 -1.73
N GLY A 333 -16.37 -4.27 -1.80
CA GLY A 333 -17.73 -3.84 -2.14
C GLY A 333 -18.10 -3.96 -3.64
N ASN A 334 -17.37 -4.75 -4.43
CA ASN A 334 -17.67 -5.03 -5.84
C ASN A 334 -17.97 -6.54 -6.08
N ASP A 335 -19.03 -6.85 -6.82
CA ASP A 335 -19.46 -8.20 -7.17
C ASP A 335 -18.61 -8.89 -8.26
N ASP A 336 -17.69 -8.17 -8.90
CA ASP A 336 -16.89 -8.69 -10.03
C ASP A 336 -16.13 -9.97 -9.67
N PHE A 337 -15.63 -10.08 -8.43
CA PHE A 337 -14.95 -11.28 -7.96
C PHE A 337 -15.90 -12.48 -7.79
N GLN A 338 -17.14 -12.25 -7.32
CA GLN A 338 -18.12 -13.33 -7.18
C GLN A 338 -18.55 -13.86 -8.56
N LYS A 339 -18.84 -12.95 -9.50
CA LYS A 339 -19.14 -13.31 -10.89
C LYS A 339 -18.00 -14.11 -11.53
N PHE A 340 -16.76 -13.72 -11.28
CA PHE A 340 -15.58 -14.46 -11.75
C PHE A 340 -15.53 -15.89 -11.19
N LYS A 341 -15.77 -16.06 -9.88
CA LYS A 341 -15.79 -17.39 -9.25
C LYS A 341 -16.89 -18.29 -9.83
N GLU A 342 -18.06 -17.72 -10.13
CA GLU A 342 -19.17 -18.43 -10.78
C GLU A 342 -18.79 -18.88 -12.19
N GLN A 343 -18.23 -17.98 -13.00
CA GLN A 343 -17.81 -18.27 -14.38
C GLN A 343 -16.75 -19.37 -14.46
N ARG A 344 -15.91 -19.53 -13.43
CA ARG A 344 -14.87 -20.56 -13.36
C ARG A 344 -15.26 -21.78 -12.51
N ASP A 345 -16.51 -21.86 -12.05
CA ASP A 345 -17.05 -22.94 -11.20
C ASP A 345 -16.27 -23.18 -9.88
N TYR A 346 -15.52 -22.19 -9.39
CA TYR A 346 -14.72 -22.34 -8.18
C TYR A 346 -15.55 -22.41 -6.90
N GLN A 347 -16.83 -22.01 -6.93
CA GLN A 347 -17.73 -22.09 -5.77
C GLN A 347 -18.00 -23.53 -5.31
N LYS A 348 -17.88 -24.51 -6.22
CA LYS A 348 -18.21 -25.92 -5.94
C LYS A 348 -17.02 -26.76 -5.47
N MET A 349 -15.83 -26.16 -5.40
CA MET A 349 -14.60 -26.86 -5.05
C MET A 349 -14.30 -26.63 -3.58
N SER A 350 -14.81 -27.51 -2.72
CA SER A 350 -14.39 -27.55 -1.31
C SER A 350 -12.95 -27.99 -1.24
N SER A 351 -12.11 -27.16 -0.61
CA SER A 351 -10.73 -27.50 -0.28
C SER A 351 -10.70 -28.50 0.87
N GLU A 352 -10.64 -29.80 0.55
CA GLU A 352 -10.04 -30.80 1.45
C GLU A 352 -8.53 -30.88 1.21
#